data_AF-A0A3S8U9F1-F1
#
_entry.id   AF-A0A3S8U9F1-F1
#
_cell.length_a   1.000
_cell.length_b   1.000
_cell.length_c   1.000
_cell.angle_alpha   90.00
_cell.angle_beta   90.00
_cell.angle_gamma   90.00
#
_symmetry.space_group_name_H-M   'P 1'
#
loop_
_entity.id
_entity.type
_entity.pdbx_description
1 polymer ?
#
loop_
_entity_poly.entity_id
_entity_poly.type
_entity_poly.pdbx_seq_one_letter_code
_entity_poly.pdbx_strand_id
1 'polypeptide(L)'
;MRDEQRARRPVSYAGAADTGPCEGWQASPSNPTGAGAAREKPALTDTFVFRCTAAEKAELRKKAEAAGVPVATLLREALGRADSRRRKPAPRVDPALVLAVGRIGGNLNQIARWLNRAHAAGLTPTIDAVEVARHLLSFERQLAQLLAQGREC
;
A
#
# COMPACT_ATOMS: atom_id res chain seq x y z
N MET A 1 3.30 -33.28 -10.55
CA MET A 1 3.83 -33.16 -9.18
C MET A 1 4.26 -31.71 -9.01
N ARG A 2 3.74 -30.99 -8.00
CA ARG A 2 4.04 -29.56 -7.79
C ARG A 2 5.28 -29.47 -6.90
N ASP A 3 6.31 -28.75 -7.34
CA ASP A 3 7.51 -28.48 -6.54
C ASP A 3 7.14 -27.62 -5.32
N GLU A 4 7.30 -28.20 -4.13
CA GLU A 4 6.99 -27.57 -2.85
C GLU A 4 8.09 -26.58 -2.47
N GLN A 5 7.83 -25.29 -2.62
CA GLN A 5 8.77 -24.24 -2.22
C GLN A 5 8.86 -24.15 -0.69
N ARG A 6 10.05 -24.44 -0.15
CA ARG A 6 10.35 -24.37 1.30
C ARG A 6 10.64 -22.93 1.74
N ALA A 7 10.09 -22.53 2.89
CA ALA A 7 10.29 -21.20 3.46
C ALA A 7 11.75 -20.97 3.91
N ARG A 8 12.30 -19.78 3.62
CA ARG A 8 13.63 -19.34 4.09
C ARG A 8 13.52 -18.62 5.44
N ARG A 9 14.54 -18.76 6.29
CA ARG A 9 14.63 -18.08 7.60
C ARG A 9 14.64 -16.55 7.43
N PRO A 10 13.90 -15.78 8.25
CA PRO A 10 14.07 -14.34 8.33
C PRO A 10 15.46 -14.00 8.86
N VAL A 11 16.10 -13.00 8.27
CA VAL A 11 17.48 -12.54 8.55
C VAL A 11 17.66 -11.96 9.97
N SER A 12 16.58 -11.87 10.76
CA SER A 12 16.58 -11.15 12.04
C SER A 12 17.11 -11.94 13.23
N TYR A 13 17.58 -13.18 13.06
CA TYR A 13 18.03 -14.01 14.21
C TYR A 13 19.41 -14.66 14.11
N ALA A 14 20.12 -14.54 12.98
CA ALA A 14 21.53 -14.94 12.86
C ALA A 14 22.18 -14.17 11.71
N GLY A 15 23.48 -13.86 11.84
CA GLY A 15 24.24 -13.08 10.86
C GLY A 15 24.14 -13.63 9.43
N ALA A 16 24.45 -12.77 8.45
CA ALA A 16 24.21 -12.95 7.00
C ALA A 16 24.76 -14.25 6.35
N ALA A 17 25.50 -15.09 7.07
CA ALA A 17 26.01 -16.37 6.61
C ALA A 17 25.07 -17.56 6.86
N ASP A 18 24.00 -17.41 7.66
CA ASP A 18 23.21 -18.55 8.14
C ASP A 18 21.84 -18.68 7.42
N THR A 19 21.88 -18.85 6.10
CA THR A 19 20.69 -18.98 5.22
C THR A 19 20.33 -20.42 4.89
N GLY A 20 20.47 -21.35 5.83
CA GLY A 20 19.99 -22.74 5.67
C GLY A 20 18.46 -22.84 5.68
N PRO A 21 17.85 -23.80 4.95
CA PRO A 21 16.41 -24.04 4.99
C PRO A 21 15.97 -24.51 6.39
N CYS A 22 14.85 -23.99 6.90
CA CYS A 22 14.27 -24.45 8.16
C CYS A 22 13.82 -25.92 8.03
N GLU A 23 14.49 -26.83 8.72
CA GLU A 23 13.95 -28.17 8.91
C GLU A 23 12.77 -28.11 9.89
N GLY A 24 11.59 -28.54 9.44
CA GLY A 24 10.52 -28.99 10.34
C GLY A 24 9.27 -28.12 10.49
N TRP A 25 9.19 -26.91 9.93
CA TRP A 25 8.00 -26.05 10.12
C TRP A 25 7.33 -25.72 8.77
N GLN A 26 6.16 -26.31 8.52
CA GLN A 26 5.29 -25.89 7.44
C GLN A 26 4.74 -24.49 7.75
N ALA A 27 4.86 -23.56 6.80
CA ALA A 27 4.31 -22.22 6.96
C ALA A 27 2.77 -22.28 7.07
N SER A 28 2.20 -21.57 8.04
CA SER A 28 0.74 -21.54 8.23
C SER A 28 0.02 -21.00 6.97
N PRO A 29 -1.13 -21.57 6.57
CA PRO A 29 -1.89 -21.17 5.37
C PRO A 29 -2.43 -19.72 5.41
N SER A 30 -2.35 -19.07 6.56
CA SER A 30 -2.93 -17.77 6.89
C SER A 30 -2.03 -16.58 6.57
N ASN A 31 -0.91 -16.78 5.86
CA ASN A 31 -0.06 -15.69 5.42
C ASN A 31 -0.25 -15.40 3.91
N PRO A 32 -1.17 -14.50 3.49
CA PRO A 32 -1.12 -13.93 2.15
C PRO A 32 -0.04 -12.85 2.12
N THR A 33 1.18 -13.18 2.57
CA THR A 33 2.40 -12.46 2.13
C THR A 33 3.02 -13.20 0.95
N GLY A 34 2.20 -13.89 0.16
CA GLY A 34 2.40 -13.83 -1.27
C GLY A 34 2.11 -12.40 -1.67
N ALA A 35 3.13 -11.54 -1.66
CA ALA A 35 3.14 -10.41 -2.57
C ALA A 35 2.79 -11.02 -3.93
N GLY A 36 1.52 -10.89 -4.36
CA GLY A 36 1.05 -11.49 -5.59
C GLY A 36 2.08 -11.13 -6.64
N ALA A 37 2.76 -12.15 -7.20
CA ALA A 37 4.06 -12.05 -7.84
C ALA A 37 4.26 -10.65 -8.36
N ALA A 38 5.04 -9.83 -7.62
CA ALA A 38 5.19 -8.42 -7.94
C ALA A 38 5.63 -8.39 -9.39
N ARG A 39 4.71 -7.98 -10.28
CA ARG A 39 4.89 -8.08 -11.73
C ARG A 39 6.23 -7.42 -12.00
N GLU A 40 7.26 -8.21 -12.31
CA GLU A 40 8.60 -7.68 -12.55
C GLU A 40 8.44 -6.71 -13.70
N LYS A 41 8.46 -5.42 -13.38
CA LYS A 41 8.35 -4.39 -14.40
C LYS A 41 9.63 -4.55 -15.21
N PRO A 42 9.55 -4.84 -16.52
CA PRO A 42 10.75 -4.99 -17.33
C PRO A 42 11.59 -3.71 -17.18
N ALA A 43 12.89 -3.88 -16.94
CA ALA A 43 13.81 -2.77 -16.81
C ALA A 43 13.79 -1.96 -18.13
N LEU A 44 13.76 -0.64 -18.03
CA LEU A 44 13.88 0.23 -19.20
C LEU A 44 15.35 0.26 -19.63
N THR A 45 15.73 -0.65 -20.53
CA THR A 45 17.11 -0.82 -21.00
C THR A 45 17.47 0.10 -22.16
N ASP A 46 16.49 0.49 -22.97
CA ASP A 46 16.73 1.27 -24.18
C ASP A 46 16.58 2.79 -23.95
N THR A 47 17.45 3.56 -24.59
CA THR A 47 17.49 5.03 -24.47
C THR A 47 17.00 5.71 -25.75
N PHE A 48 16.14 6.73 -25.60
CA PHE A 48 15.65 7.57 -26.69
C PHE A 48 16.22 8.98 -26.58
N VAL A 49 16.95 9.45 -27.61
CA VAL A 49 17.53 10.79 -27.66
C VAL A 49 16.71 11.68 -28.61
N PHE A 50 16.20 12.80 -28.09
CA PHE A 50 15.36 13.74 -28.83
C PHE A 50 16.07 15.08 -29.03
N ARG A 51 16.34 15.44 -30.29
CA ARG A 51 16.86 16.79 -30.63
C ARG A 51 15.68 17.74 -30.73
N CYS A 52 15.73 18.82 -29.97
CA CYS A 52 14.72 19.87 -29.94
C CYS A 52 15.37 21.23 -29.74
N THR A 53 14.62 22.27 -30.06
CA THR A 53 14.98 23.65 -29.77
C THR A 53 14.90 23.93 -28.26
N ALA A 54 15.52 25.02 -27.81
CA ALA A 54 15.48 25.44 -26.41
C ALA A 54 14.04 25.76 -25.95
N ALA A 55 13.22 26.32 -26.83
CA ALA A 55 11.82 26.64 -26.55
C ALA A 55 10.99 25.37 -26.31
N GLU A 56 11.09 24.39 -27.21
CA GLU A 56 10.38 23.11 -27.08
C GLU A 56 10.80 22.35 -25.80
N LYS A 57 12.09 22.38 -25.46
CA LYS A 57 12.59 21.79 -24.22
C LYS A 57 11.99 22.47 -22.98
N ALA A 58 11.83 23.79 -23.01
CA ALA A 58 11.24 24.54 -21.91
C ALA A 58 9.74 24.24 -21.76
N GLU A 59 9.00 24.17 -22.87
CA GLU A 59 7.58 23.80 -22.85
C GLU A 59 7.37 22.37 -22.32
N LEU A 60 8.20 21.42 -22.76
CA LEU A 60 8.12 20.04 -22.31
C LEU A 60 8.34 19.91 -20.79
N ARG A 61 9.29 20.68 -20.24
CA ARG A 61 9.53 20.75 -18.79
C ARG A 61 8.36 21.36 -18.04
N LYS A 62 7.82 22.49 -18.53
CA LYS A 62 6.64 23.13 -17.93
C LYS A 62 5.44 22.19 -17.89
N LYS A 63 5.19 21.45 -18.98
CA LYS A 63 4.10 20.46 -19.05
C LYS A 63 4.31 19.32 -18.04
N ALA A 64 5.54 18.83 -17.90
CA ALA A 64 5.89 17.79 -16.93
C ALA A 64 5.75 18.26 -15.47
N GLU A 65 6.19 19.48 -15.16
CA GLU A 65 6.04 20.12 -13.85
C GLU A 65 4.57 20.34 -13.49
N ALA A 66 3.77 20.88 -14.40
CA ALA A 66 2.33 21.07 -14.20
C ALA A 66 1.60 19.74 -13.93
N ALA A 67 2.07 18.64 -14.53
CA ALA A 67 1.55 17.31 -14.30
C ALA A 67 2.17 16.60 -13.07
N GLY A 68 3.21 17.18 -12.44
CA GLY A 68 3.89 16.59 -11.29
C GLY A 68 4.64 15.29 -11.60
N VAL A 69 5.02 15.07 -12.87
CA VAL A 69 5.69 13.83 -13.32
C VAL A 69 7.00 14.14 -14.05
N PRO A 70 7.98 13.23 -14.06
CA PRO A 70 9.16 13.37 -14.90
C PRO A 70 8.79 13.41 -16.38
N VAL A 71 9.57 14.15 -17.19
CA VAL A 71 9.38 14.26 -18.65
C VAL A 71 9.30 12.88 -19.33
N ALA A 72 10.12 11.92 -18.92
CA ALA A 72 10.09 10.56 -19.47
C ALA A 72 8.76 9.84 -19.21
N THR A 73 8.09 10.15 -18.10
CA THR A 73 6.76 9.61 -17.78
C THR A 73 5.70 10.25 -18.67
N LEU A 74 5.76 11.58 -18.85
CA LEU A 74 4.88 12.31 -19.78
C LEU A 74 4.99 11.77 -21.22
N LEU A 75 6.20 11.47 -21.69
CA LEU A 75 6.42 10.89 -23.03
C LEU A 75 5.85 9.47 -23.15
N ARG A 76 5.99 8.64 -22.11
CA ARG A 76 5.39 7.29 -22.10
C ARG A 76 3.86 7.32 -22.05
N GLU A 77 3.28 8.31 -21.38
CA GLU A 77 1.84 8.56 -21.40
C GLU A 77 1.36 8.96 -22.80
N ALA A 78 2.09 9.83 -23.50
CA ALA A 78 1.78 10.22 -24.87
C ALA A 78 1.80 9.02 -25.85
N LEU A 79 2.59 7.99 -25.56
CA LEU A 79 2.61 6.73 -26.31
C LEU A 79 1.48 5.75 -25.91
N GLY A 80 0.60 6.13 -24.98
CA GLY A 80 -0.46 5.29 -24.45
C GLY A 80 0.04 4.11 -23.60
N ARG A 81 1.29 4.16 -23.11
CA ARG A 81 1.96 3.04 -22.41
C ARG A 81 1.92 3.14 -20.89
N ALA A 82 1.41 4.24 -20.34
CA ALA A 82 1.26 4.43 -18.92
C ALA A 82 -0.08 5.09 -18.60
N ASP A 83 -0.99 4.35 -17.97
CA ASP A 83 -1.97 4.97 -17.08
C ASP A 83 -1.21 5.43 -15.83
N SER A 84 -0.65 6.64 -15.88
CA SER A 84 -0.22 7.26 -14.63
C SER A 84 -1.48 7.46 -13.81
N ARG A 85 -1.66 6.61 -12.78
CA ARG A 85 -2.57 6.93 -11.69
C ARG A 85 -2.04 8.24 -11.11
N ARG A 86 -2.57 9.35 -11.61
CA ARG A 86 -2.23 10.70 -11.15
C ARG A 86 -2.33 10.63 -9.64
N ARG A 87 -1.19 10.81 -8.96
CA ARG A 87 -1.17 10.80 -7.51
C ARG A 87 -2.09 11.95 -7.13
N LYS A 88 -3.20 11.64 -6.45
CA LYS A 88 -4.10 12.69 -5.97
C LYS A 88 -3.22 13.68 -5.21
N PRO A 89 -3.31 14.98 -5.51
CA PRO A 89 -2.50 15.98 -4.82
C PRO A 89 -2.65 15.75 -3.32
N ALA A 90 -1.53 15.78 -2.60
CA ALA A 90 -1.53 15.55 -1.17
C ALA A 90 -2.56 16.51 -0.54
N PRO A 91 -3.45 16.01 0.34
CA PRO A 91 -4.41 16.87 1.01
C PRO A 91 -3.66 18.03 1.69
N ARG A 92 -4.22 19.24 1.62
CA ARG A 92 -3.64 20.47 2.22
C ARG A 92 -3.71 20.48 3.76
N VAL A 93 -4.12 19.37 4.35
CA VAL A 93 -4.35 19.20 5.79
C VAL A 93 -3.07 18.68 6.44
N ASP A 94 -2.87 18.94 7.73
CA ASP A 94 -1.75 18.41 8.51
C ASP A 94 -1.55 16.89 8.25
N PRO A 95 -0.36 16.48 7.77
CA PRO A 95 -0.03 15.07 7.56
C PRO A 95 -0.25 14.19 8.79
N ALA A 96 -0.07 14.71 10.00
CA ALA A 96 -0.30 13.96 11.23
C ALA A 96 -1.77 13.56 11.39
N LEU A 97 -2.70 14.47 11.07
CA LEU A 97 -4.14 14.21 11.08
C LEU A 97 -4.52 13.14 10.05
N VAL A 98 -3.96 13.22 8.85
CA VAL A 98 -4.19 12.26 7.76
C VAL A 98 -3.73 10.85 8.18
N LEU A 99 -2.56 10.74 8.81
CA LEU A 99 -2.04 9.47 9.33
C LEU A 99 -2.90 8.91 10.46
N ALA A 100 -3.37 9.76 11.38
CA ALA A 100 -4.23 9.34 12.49
C ALA A 100 -5.56 8.76 11.98
N VAL A 101 -6.21 9.45 11.04
CA VAL A 101 -7.44 8.95 10.38
C VAL A 101 -7.16 7.65 9.62
N GLY A 102 -6.04 7.57 8.91
CA GLY A 102 -5.63 6.36 8.19
C GLY A 102 -5.46 5.15 9.12
N ARG A 103 -4.88 5.35 10.31
CA ARG A 103 -4.71 4.29 11.32
C ARG A 103 -6.06 3.79 11.85
N ILE A 104 -6.99 4.70 12.18
CA ILE A 104 -8.34 4.34 12.64
C ILE A 104 -9.08 3.56 11.55
N GLY A 105 -9.04 4.03 10.30
CA GLY A 105 -9.64 3.34 9.17
C GLY A 105 -9.03 1.96 8.91
N GLY A 106 -7.72 1.82 9.09
CA GLY A 106 -7.03 0.54 9.02
C GLY A 106 -7.55 -0.48 10.04
N ASN A 107 -7.71 -0.07 11.29
CA ASN A 107 -8.25 -0.92 12.36
C ASN A 107 -9.69 -1.34 12.08
N LEU A 108 -10.55 -0.39 11.68
CA LEU A 108 -11.95 -0.69 11.34
C LEU A 108 -12.06 -1.69 10.20
N ASN A 109 -11.20 -1.56 9.18
CA ASN A 109 -11.15 -2.52 8.08
C ASN A 109 -10.68 -3.91 8.54
N GLN A 110 -9.79 -4.00 9.53
CA GLN A 110 -9.39 -5.29 10.11
C GLN A 110 -10.56 -5.96 10.83
N ILE A 111 -11.32 -5.21 11.63
CA ILE A 111 -12.54 -5.72 12.29
C ILE A 111 -13.55 -6.19 11.25
N ALA A 112 -13.83 -5.38 10.23
CA ALA A 112 -14.76 -5.75 9.16
C ALA A 112 -14.33 -7.03 8.44
N ARG A 113 -13.04 -7.16 8.08
CA ARG A 113 -12.52 -8.38 7.45
C ARG A 113 -12.58 -9.59 8.39
N TRP A 114 -12.32 -9.40 9.67
CA TRP A 114 -12.44 -10.49 10.65
C TRP A 114 -13.88 -10.95 10.78
N LEU A 115 -14.84 -10.03 10.93
CA LEU A 115 -16.28 -10.32 10.97
C LEU A 115 -16.75 -11.04 9.70
N ASN A 116 -16.38 -10.55 8.52
CA ASN A 116 -16.75 -11.18 7.26
C ASN A 116 -16.18 -12.60 7.13
N ARG A 117 -14.94 -12.84 7.59
CA ARG A 117 -14.34 -14.18 7.61
C ARG A 117 -15.05 -15.10 8.61
N ALA A 118 -15.37 -14.60 9.80
CA ALA A 118 -16.10 -15.36 10.81
C ALA A 118 -17.51 -15.71 10.32
N HIS A 119 -18.20 -14.79 9.66
CA HIS A 119 -19.50 -15.01 9.06
C HIS A 119 -19.46 -16.08 7.96
N ALA A 120 -18.51 -15.97 7.02
CA ALA A 120 -18.32 -16.96 5.97
C ALA A 120 -17.96 -18.35 6.50
N ALA A 121 -17.30 -18.42 7.65
CA ALA A 121 -16.99 -19.68 8.34
C ALA A 121 -18.14 -20.21 9.22
N GLY A 122 -19.30 -19.54 9.27
CA GLY A 122 -20.43 -19.93 10.12
C GLY A 122 -20.22 -19.68 11.61
N LEU A 123 -19.16 -18.95 11.99
CA LEU A 123 -18.77 -18.65 13.38
C LEU A 123 -19.45 -17.40 13.95
N THR A 124 -20.49 -16.87 13.27
CA THR A 124 -21.24 -15.69 13.74
C THR A 124 -21.71 -15.81 15.20
N PRO A 125 -22.21 -16.97 15.68
CA PRO A 125 -22.67 -17.11 17.07
C PRO A 125 -21.57 -16.99 18.13
N THR A 126 -20.29 -17.15 17.75
CA THR A 126 -19.16 -17.05 18.69
C THR A 126 -18.61 -15.63 18.78
N ILE A 127 -19.17 -14.68 18.03
CA ILE A 127 -18.74 -13.29 18.03
C ILE A 127 -19.39 -12.57 19.21
N ASP A 128 -18.57 -12.01 20.09
CA ASP A 128 -19.04 -11.10 21.12
C ASP A 128 -19.40 -9.73 20.51
N ALA A 129 -20.69 -9.53 20.27
CA ALA A 129 -21.20 -8.28 19.71
C ALA A 129 -20.97 -7.07 20.63
N VAL A 130 -20.91 -7.27 21.95
CA VAL A 130 -20.70 -6.19 22.92
C VAL A 130 -19.26 -5.71 22.86
N GLU A 131 -18.29 -6.63 22.76
CA GLU A 131 -16.88 -6.27 22.62
C GLU A 131 -16.61 -5.55 21.30
N VAL A 132 -17.20 -6.04 20.20
CA VAL A 132 -17.13 -5.35 18.90
C VAL A 132 -17.74 -3.94 19.00
N ALA A 133 -18.91 -3.78 19.63
CA ALA A 133 -19.53 -2.48 19.80
C ALA A 133 -18.66 -1.53 20.66
N ARG A 134 -18.00 -2.03 21.72
CA ARG A 134 -17.06 -1.24 22.53
C ARG A 134 -15.90 -0.71 21.71
N HIS A 135 -15.31 -1.54 20.85
CA HIS A 135 -14.23 -1.09 19.96
C HIS A 135 -14.71 -0.02 18.98
N LEU A 136 -15.90 -0.18 18.39
CA LEU A 136 -16.48 0.81 17.47
C LEU A 136 -16.73 2.16 18.18
N LEU A 137 -17.31 2.15 19.37
CA LEU A 137 -17.49 3.34 20.21
C LEU A 137 -16.16 4.01 20.56
N SER A 138 -15.11 3.23 20.83
CA SER A 138 -13.77 3.79 21.06
C SER A 138 -13.24 4.53 19.83
N PHE A 139 -13.44 4.00 18.62
CA PHE A 139 -13.01 4.67 17.39
C PHE A 139 -13.82 5.93 17.10
N GLU A 140 -15.13 5.91 17.34
CA GLU A 140 -15.99 7.09 17.20
C GLU A 140 -15.50 8.23 18.11
N ARG A 141 -15.16 7.93 19.37
CA ARG A 141 -14.58 8.90 20.31
C ARG A 141 -13.22 9.45 19.84
N GLN A 142 -12.33 8.58 19.35
CA GLN A 142 -11.03 9.01 18.82
C GLN A 142 -11.19 9.91 17.58
N LEU A 143 -12.13 9.58 16.69
CA LEU A 143 -12.48 10.42 15.53
C LEU A 143 -13.03 11.77 15.97
N ALA A 144 -13.91 11.82 16.97
CA ALA A 144 -14.44 13.06 17.52
C ALA A 144 -13.33 13.96 18.09
N GLN A 145 -12.34 13.37 18.78
CA GLN A 145 -11.17 14.09 19.29
C GLN A 145 -10.30 14.65 18.15
N LEU A 146 -10.02 13.85 17.12
CA LEU A 146 -9.27 14.32 15.94
C LEU A 146 -10.01 15.45 15.21
N LEU A 147 -11.34 15.37 15.11
CA LEU A 147 -12.15 16.43 14.52
C LEU A 147 -12.13 17.72 15.33
N ALA A 148 -12.14 17.63 16.67
CA ALA A 148 -11.99 18.80 17.53
C ALA A 148 -10.62 19.46 17.33
N GLN A 149 -9.54 18.68 17.34
CA GLN A 149 -8.17 19.16 17.09
C GLN A 149 -8.04 19.79 15.70
N GLY A 150 -8.62 19.19 14.67
CA GLY A 150 -8.59 19.72 13.31
C GLY A 150 -9.44 20.97 13.07
N ARG A 151 -10.29 21.38 14.03
CA ARG A 151 -11.05 22.64 13.99
C ARG A 151 -10.36 23.78 14.72
N GLU A 152 -9.43 23.46 15.62
CA GLU A 152 -8.66 24.44 16.40
C GLU A 152 -7.39 24.92 15.65
N CYS A 153 -7.00 24.22 14.58
CA CYS A 153 -5.92 24.57 13.66
C CYS A 153 -6.42 25.35 12.43
#